data_AF-A0A1Z7ZMI4-F1
#
_entry.id   AF-A0A1Z7ZMI4-F1
#
_cell.length_a   1.000
_cell.length_b   1.000
_cell.length_c   1.000
_cell.angle_alpha   90.00
_cell.angle_beta   90.00
_cell.angle_gamma   90.00
#
_symmetry.space_group_name_H-M   'P 1'
#
loop_
_entity.id
_entity.type
_entity.pdbx_description
1 polymer ?
#
loop_
_entity_poly.entity_id
_entity_poly.type
_entity_poly.pdbx_seq_one_letter_code
_entity_poly.pdbx_strand_id
1 'polypeptide(L)'
;MNVATLEGKELDFWVYKNACEALEKVASKDEFDAGYAEGKFHFYEDKALLVDLMETYTINIQRLAGEWLASTSGQSYYADTPLVAACRLVVALRFGSSVSE
;
A
#
# COMPACT_ATOMS: atom_id res chain seq x y z
N MET A 1 0.91 9.61 11.32
CA MET A 1 -0.38 9.18 10.75
C MET A 1 -0.53 7.68 10.93
N ASN A 2 -1.74 7.19 11.22
CA ASN A 2 -1.99 5.75 11.36
C ASN A 2 -2.13 5.12 9.97
N VAL A 3 -1.39 4.05 9.68
CA VAL A 3 -1.46 3.38 8.37
C VAL A 3 -2.87 2.87 8.07
N ALA A 4 -3.65 2.53 9.10
CA ALA A 4 -5.02 2.07 8.95
C ALA A 4 -5.97 3.12 8.37
N THR A 5 -5.60 4.41 8.38
CA THR A 5 -6.42 5.51 7.86
C THR A 5 -5.91 6.04 6.52
N LEU A 6 -4.82 5.50 5.96
CA LEU A 6 -4.27 5.95 4.69
C LEU A 6 -5.20 5.57 3.53
N GLU A 7 -5.48 6.53 2.65
CA GLU A 7 -6.35 6.36 1.47
C GLU A 7 -5.86 7.20 0.29
N GLY A 8 -6.34 6.85 -0.90
CA GLY A 8 -6.10 7.58 -2.14
C GLY A 8 -4.63 7.91 -2.39
N LYS A 9 -4.38 9.15 -2.82
CA LYS A 9 -3.04 9.66 -3.15
C LYS A 9 -2.02 9.51 -2.01
N GLU A 10 -2.46 9.58 -0.76
CA GLU A 10 -1.53 9.45 0.36
C GLU A 10 -1.08 7.99 0.54
N LEU A 11 -2.02 7.04 0.46
CA LEU A 11 -1.68 5.62 0.46
C LEU A 11 -0.73 5.29 -0.70
N ASP A 12 -1.00 5.81 -1.89
CA ASP A 12 -0.14 5.64 -3.07
C ASP A 12 1.27 6.18 -2.85
N PHE A 13 1.42 7.32 -2.18
CA PHE A 13 2.73 7.88 -1.89
C PHE A 13 3.55 6.97 -0.95
N TRP A 14 2.92 6.36 0.04
CA TRP A 14 3.60 5.42 0.92
C TRP A 14 3.93 4.10 0.23
N VAL A 15 3.08 3.62 -0.67
CA VAL A 15 3.38 2.46 -1.54
C VAL A 15 4.56 2.79 -2.48
N TYR A 16 4.57 4.00 -3.06
CA TYR A 16 5.68 4.52 -3.86
C TYR A 16 6.99 4.53 -3.07
N LYS A 17 6.98 5.09 -1.85
CA LYS A 17 8.16 5.09 -0.96
C LYS A 17 8.68 3.68 -0.71
N ASN A 18 7.80 2.72 -0.40
CA ASN A 18 8.19 1.32 -0.23
C ASN A 18 8.79 0.71 -1.51
N ALA A 19 8.22 1.00 -2.68
CA ALA A 19 8.76 0.53 -3.95
C ALA A 19 10.14 1.13 -4.27
N CYS A 20 10.35 2.42 -4.01
CA CYS A 20 11.65 3.07 -4.15
C CYS A 20 12.70 2.41 -3.24
N GLU A 21 12.38 2.17 -1.97
CA GLU A 21 13.31 1.50 -1.04
C GLU A 21 13.64 0.07 -1.49
N ALA A 22 12.66 -0.69 -1.97
CA ALA A 22 12.88 -2.02 -2.52
C ALA A 22 13.78 -2.02 -3.76
N LEU A 23 13.79 -0.91 -4.51
CA LEU A 23 14.62 -0.69 -5.70
C LEU A 23 15.94 0.05 -5.38
N GLU A 24 16.27 0.28 -4.12
CA GLU A 24 17.44 1.05 -3.69
C GLU A 24 17.49 2.48 -4.27
N LYS A 25 16.31 3.09 -4.47
CA LYS A 25 16.13 4.45 -4.96
C LYS A 25 15.67 5.38 -3.84
N VAL A 26 16.10 6.64 -3.92
CA VAL A 26 15.59 7.69 -3.02
C VAL A 26 14.22 8.15 -3.52
N ALA A 27 13.20 8.00 -2.68
CA ALA A 27 11.86 8.51 -3.01
C ALA A 27 11.86 10.04 -3.05
N SER A 28 11.34 10.60 -4.15
CA SER A 28 11.14 12.04 -4.32
C SER A 28 9.65 12.38 -4.34
N LYS A 29 9.25 13.36 -3.53
CA LYS A 29 7.87 13.87 -3.51
C LYS A 29 7.52 14.55 -4.83
N ASP A 30 8.45 15.31 -5.40
CA ASP A 30 8.25 16.02 -6.67
C ASP A 30 8.10 15.03 -7.84
N GLU A 31 8.87 13.94 -7.84
CA GLU A 31 8.73 12.87 -8.85
C GLU A 31 7.39 12.17 -8.73
N PHE A 32 7.00 11.82 -7.50
CA PHE A 32 5.69 11.22 -7.26
C PHE A 32 4.57 12.14 -7.71
N ASP A 33 4.58 13.42 -7.32
CA ASP A 33 3.53 14.37 -7.67
C ASP A 33 3.43 14.63 -9.18
N ALA A 34 4.57 14.75 -9.86
CA ALA A 34 4.61 14.87 -11.32
C ALA A 34 4.06 13.59 -12.00
N GLY A 35 4.52 12.42 -11.59
CA GLY A 35 4.04 11.14 -12.14
C GLY A 35 2.55 10.91 -11.85
N TYR A 36 2.08 11.26 -10.66
CA TYR A 36 0.68 11.13 -10.26
C TYR A 36 -0.25 11.98 -11.13
N ALA A 37 0.16 13.21 -11.45
CA ALA A 37 -0.55 14.09 -12.37
C ALA A 37 -0.60 13.53 -13.81
N GLU A 38 0.39 12.73 -14.20
CA GLU A 38 0.44 12.01 -15.48
C GLU A 38 -0.30 10.67 -15.48
N GLY A 39 -0.98 10.30 -14.38
CA GLY A 39 -1.70 9.03 -14.26
C GLY A 39 -0.81 7.84 -13.85
N LYS A 40 0.42 8.07 -13.40
CA LYS A 40 1.29 7.03 -12.80
C LYS A 40 1.06 6.93 -11.29
N PHE A 41 1.50 5.83 -10.69
CA PHE A 41 1.49 5.65 -9.23
C PHE A 41 0.10 5.64 -8.56
N HIS A 42 -0.98 5.40 -9.31
CA HIS A 42 -2.34 5.18 -8.77
C HIS A 42 -2.51 3.72 -8.30
N PHE A 43 -1.66 3.29 -7.38
CA PHE A 43 -1.54 1.89 -6.97
C PHE A 43 -2.82 1.35 -6.30
N TYR A 44 -3.56 2.17 -5.55
CA TYR A 44 -4.79 1.72 -4.89
C TYR A 44 -5.96 1.47 -5.87
N GLU A 45 -5.86 1.93 -7.12
CA GLU A 45 -6.83 1.71 -8.19
C GLU A 45 -6.37 0.62 -9.18
N ASP A 46 -5.07 0.32 -9.24
CA ASP A 46 -4.52 -0.69 -10.12
C ASP A 46 -4.78 -2.11 -9.62
N LYS A 47 -5.92 -2.68 -10.03
CA LYS A 47 -6.33 -4.04 -9.65
C LYS A 47 -5.34 -5.12 -10.05
N ALA A 48 -4.52 -4.90 -11.09
CA ALA A 48 -3.54 -5.90 -11.51
C ALA A 48 -2.43 -6.09 -10.46
N LEU A 49 -2.14 -5.05 -9.68
CA LEU A 49 -1.11 -5.05 -8.65
C LEU A 49 -1.40 -6.04 -7.51
N LEU A 50 -2.67 -6.37 -7.25
CA LEU A 50 -3.05 -7.16 -6.08
C LEU A 50 -2.33 -8.51 -6.01
N VAL A 51 -2.26 -9.24 -7.14
CA VAL A 51 -1.64 -10.57 -7.18
C VAL A 51 -0.14 -10.47 -6.91
N ASP A 52 0.52 -9.50 -7.53
CA ASP A 52 1.96 -9.26 -7.33
C ASP A 52 2.27 -8.94 -5.86
N LEU A 53 1.44 -8.15 -5.18
CA LEU A 53 1.59 -7.89 -3.75
C LEU A 53 1.37 -9.14 -2.91
N MET A 54 0.36 -9.94 -3.26
CA MET A 54 0.07 -11.20 -2.56
C MET A 54 1.25 -12.16 -2.61
N GLU A 55 1.86 -12.33 -3.77
CA GLU A 55 3.01 -13.22 -3.94
C GLU A 55 4.27 -12.65 -3.30
N THR A 56 4.58 -11.37 -3.55
CA THR A 56 5.80 -10.72 -3.07
C THR A 56 5.86 -10.67 -1.54
N TYR A 57 4.73 -10.40 -0.88
CA TYR A 57 4.67 -10.22 0.57
C TYR A 57 3.99 -11.39 1.31
N THR A 58 3.63 -12.46 0.59
CA THR A 58 2.90 -13.62 1.14
C THR A 58 1.63 -13.18 1.90
N ILE A 59 0.81 -12.37 1.25
CA ILE A 59 -0.41 -11.79 1.84
C ILE A 59 -1.61 -12.71 1.57
N ASN A 60 -2.34 -13.01 2.64
CA ASN A 60 -3.67 -13.62 2.56
C ASN A 60 -4.73 -12.53 2.45
N ILE A 61 -5.69 -12.72 1.54
CA ILE A 61 -6.85 -11.84 1.37
C ILE A 61 -8.12 -12.60 1.72
N GLN A 62 -8.92 -12.03 2.60
CA GLN A 62 -10.18 -12.62 3.06
C GLN A 62 -11.27 -11.57 3.14
N ARG A 63 -12.52 -11.94 2.84
CA ARG A 63 -13.68 -11.11 3.13
C ARG A 63 -14.21 -11.49 4.51
N LEU A 64 -14.24 -10.54 5.44
CA LEU A 64 -14.67 -10.76 6.83
C LEU A 64 -15.56 -9.60 7.27
N ALA A 65 -16.72 -9.92 7.86
CA ALA A 65 -17.63 -8.93 8.48
C ALA A 65 -18.04 -7.73 7.58
N GLY A 66 -18.02 -7.90 6.25
CA GLY A 66 -18.36 -6.81 5.32
C GLY A 66 -17.18 -5.94 4.89
N GLU A 67 -15.96 -6.28 5.30
CA GLU A 67 -14.71 -5.63 4.91
C GLU A 67 -13.73 -6.65 4.31
N TRP A 68 -12.67 -6.17 3.69
CA TRP A 68 -11.54 -7.00 3.27
C TRP A 68 -10.43 -6.93 4.29
N LEU A 69 -9.89 -8.10 4.63
CA LEU A 69 -8.72 -8.28 5.47
C LEU A 69 -7.55 -8.72 4.60
N ALA A 70 -6.46 -7.96 4.64
CA ALA A 70 -5.15 -8.39 4.19
C ALA A 70 -4.32 -8.78 5.41
N SER A 71 -3.66 -9.95 5.38
CA SER A 71 -2.86 -10.42 6.52
C SER A 71 -1.63 -11.25 6.13
N THR A 72 -0.59 -11.10 6.94
CA THR A 72 0.52 -12.07 7.05
C THR A 72 0.42 -12.80 8.41
N SER A 73 1.43 -13.60 8.77
CA SER A 73 1.50 -14.20 10.10
C SER A 73 1.73 -13.19 11.24
N GLY A 74 2.14 -11.95 10.93
CA GLY A 74 2.54 -10.96 11.93
C GLY A 74 1.68 -9.70 11.98
N GLN A 75 1.02 -9.33 10.88
CA GLN A 75 0.23 -8.09 10.79
C GLN A 75 -0.99 -8.26 9.88
N SER A 76 -1.99 -7.40 10.09
CA SER A 76 -3.20 -7.39 9.27
C SER A 76 -3.85 -6.02 9.20
N TYR A 77 -4.47 -5.70 8.07
CA TYR A 77 -5.18 -4.44 7.84
C TYR A 77 -6.54 -4.68 7.17
N TYR A 78 -7.54 -3.91 7.63
CA TYR A 78 -8.87 -3.88 7.03
C TYR A 78 -9.01 -2.71 6.04
N ALA A 79 -9.84 -2.91 5.03
CA ALA A 79 -10.33 -1.85 4.15
C ALA A 79 -11.59 -2.27 3.37
N ASP A 80 -12.21 -1.30 2.71
CA ASP A 80 -13.38 -1.51 1.84
C ASP A 80 -13.06 -2.32 0.58
N THR A 81 -11.79 -2.33 0.14
CA THR A 81 -11.32 -3.08 -1.02
C THR A 81 -10.11 -3.94 -0.65
N PRO A 82 -9.90 -5.10 -1.31
CA PRO A 82 -8.77 -5.98 -1.00
C PRO A 82 -7.42 -5.33 -1.32
N LEU A 83 -7.39 -4.49 -2.35
CA LEU A 83 -6.18 -3.78 -2.77
C LEU A 83 -5.78 -2.70 -1.76
N VAL A 84 -6.73 -1.91 -1.24
CA VAL A 84 -6.44 -0.93 -0.19
C VAL A 84 -5.94 -1.63 1.08
N ALA A 85 -6.56 -2.75 1.46
CA ALA A 85 -6.10 -3.54 2.61
C ALA A 85 -4.66 -4.05 2.40
N ALA A 86 -4.35 -4.57 1.21
CA ALA A 86 -3.01 -5.04 0.85
C ALA A 86 -1.97 -3.89 0.85
N CYS A 87 -2.28 -2.75 0.22
CA CYS A 87 -1.40 -1.59 0.20
C CYS A 87 -1.09 -1.08 1.62
N ARG A 88 -2.11 -0.96 2.49
CA ARG A 88 -1.92 -0.60 3.90
C ARG A 88 -1.00 -1.58 4.63
N LEU A 89 -1.21 -2.88 4.42
CA LEU A 89 -0.36 -3.91 5.01
C LEU A 89 1.09 -3.81 4.53
N VAL A 90 1.32 -3.62 3.23
CA VAL A 90 2.67 -3.47 2.66
C VAL A 90 3.40 -2.25 3.25
N VAL A 91 2.70 -1.12 3.38
CA VAL A 91 3.24 0.07 4.06
C VAL A 91 3.59 -0.24 5.51
N ALA A 92 2.72 -0.93 6.24
CA ALA A 92 2.95 -1.25 7.65
C ALA A 92 4.07 -2.27 7.88
N LEU A 93 4.25 -3.24 6.99
CA LEU A 93 5.36 -4.18 7.03
C LEU A 93 6.71 -3.48 6.92
N ARG A 94 6.77 -2.36 6.18
CA ARG A 94 7.99 -1.58 5.98
C ARG A 94 8.20 -0.51 7.05
N PHE A 95 7.19 0.32 7.30
CA PHE A 95 7.33 1.55 8.09
C PHE A 95 6.69 1.45 9.49
N GLY A 96 6.10 0.30 9.82
CA GLY A 96 5.33 0.11 11.05
C GLY A 96 3.92 0.68 10.95
N SER A 97 3.16 0.57 12.06
CA SER A 97 1.74 0.94 12.08
C SER A 97 1.46 2.44 12.02
N SER A 98 2.50 3.27 12.16
CA SER A 98 2.43 4.72 12.17
C SER A 98 3.55 5.31 11.33
N VAL A 99 3.21 6.22 10.42
CA VAL A 99 4.16 6.89 9.52
C VAL A 99 4.18 8.40 9.75
N SER A 100 5.33 9.05 9.60
CA SER A 100 5.46 10.51 9.59
C SER A 100 6.06 10.94 8.26
N GLU A 101 5.49 11.96 7.62
CA GLU A 101 6.07 12.51 6.39
C GLU A 101 7.49 13.01 6.57
#